data_AF-A0A4R0EQJ0-F1
#
_entry.id   AF-A0A4R0EQJ0-F1
#
_cell.length_a   1.000
_cell.length_b   1.000
_cell.length_c   1.000
_cell.angle_alpha   90.00
_cell.angle_beta   90.00
_cell.angle_gamma   90.00
#
_symmetry.space_group_name_H-M   'P 1'
#
loop_
_entity.id
_entity.type
_entity.pdbx_description
1 polymer ?
#
loop_
_entity_poly.entity_id
_entity_poly.type
_entity_poly.pdbx_seq_one_letter_code
_entity_poly.pdbx_strand_id
1 'polypeptide(L)' 'MVTAGEKPGIGFYFCVHCGHRVYLEIGTDRLPPCTKCLGTEFKNNNA' A
#
# COMPACT_ATOMS: atom_id res chain seq x y z
N MET A 1 -2.37 -5.06 -8.48
CA MET A 1 -1.76 -5.35 -7.17
C MET A 1 -0.49 -4.54 -7.07
N VAL A 2 -0.20 -3.99 -5.91
CA VAL A 2 0.86 -3.01 -5.72
C VAL A 2 1.73 -3.47 -4.57
N THR A 3 3.04 -3.37 -4.77
CA THR A 3 4.01 -3.94 -3.84
C THR A 3 4.64 -2.84 -3.00
N ALA A 4 4.97 -3.13 -1.74
CA ALA A 4 5.78 -2.27 -0.91
C ALA A 4 7.11 -1.97 -1.61
N GLY A 5 7.51 -0.71 -1.64
CA GLY A 5 8.70 -0.22 -2.31
C GLY A 5 8.43 0.38 -3.70
N GLU A 6 7.29 0.06 -4.33
CA GLU A 6 6.87 0.72 -5.57
C GLU A 6 6.25 2.09 -5.29
N LYS A 7 6.06 2.87 -6.36
CA LYS A 7 5.43 4.19 -6.34
C LYS A 7 4.09 4.13 -7.06
N PRO A 8 3.07 3.52 -6.45
CA PRO A 8 1.77 3.36 -7.08
C PRO A 8 0.97 4.67 -7.21
N GLY A 9 1.44 5.75 -6.59
CA GLY A 9 0.79 7.05 -6.59
C GLY A 9 0.01 7.32 -5.30
N ILE A 10 -0.61 8.48 -5.24
CA ILE A 10 -1.49 8.90 -4.15
C ILE A 10 -2.75 8.03 -4.15
N GLY A 11 -3.16 7.53 -2.99
CA GLY A 11 -4.36 6.71 -2.88
C GLY A 11 -4.44 5.83 -1.65
N PHE A 12 -5.51 5.03 -1.59
CA PHE A 12 -5.74 4.06 -0.53
C PHE A 12 -5.28 2.67 -0.94
N TYR A 13 -4.46 2.08 -0.08
CA TYR A 13 -3.85 0.78 -0.25
C TYR A 13 -4.28 -0.14 0.88
N PHE A 14 -4.78 -1.31 0.54
CA PHE A 14 -5.24 -2.31 1.50
C PHE A 14 -4.32 -3.51 1.45
N CYS A 15 -3.63 -3.79 2.54
CA CYS A 15 -2.75 -4.95 2.58
C CYS A 15 -3.57 -6.24 2.44
N VAL A 16 -3.13 -7.12 1.54
CA VAL A 16 -3.85 -8.36 1.21
C VAL A 16 -3.76 -9.38 2.35
N HIS A 17 -2.69 -9.30 3.15
CA HIS A 17 -2.42 -10.20 4.28
C HIS A 17 -3.17 -9.80 5.56
N CYS A 18 -3.02 -8.54 5.96
CA CYS A 18 -3.49 -8.02 7.25
C CYS A 18 -4.82 -7.25 7.15
N GLY A 19 -5.28 -6.91 5.93
CA GLY A 19 -6.42 -6.01 5.71
C GLY A 19 -6.16 -4.55 6.13
N HIS A 20 -4.91 -4.20 6.44
CA HIS A 20 -4.56 -2.88 6.93
C HIS A 20 -4.66 -1.84 5.82
N ARG A 21 -5.32 -0.71 6.11
CA ARG A 21 -5.39 0.43 5.20
C ARG A 21 -4.15 1.30 5.38
N VAL A 22 -3.49 1.62 4.28
CA VAL A 22 -2.37 2.55 4.17
C VAL A 22 -2.83 3.64 3.21
N TYR A 23 -2.78 4.89 3.66
CA TYR A 23 -3.06 6.03 2.82
C TYR A 23 -1.74 6.66 2.41
N LEU A 24 -1.52 6.76 1.10
CA LEU A 24 -0.37 7.46 0.56
C LEU A 24 -0.83 8.85 0.14
N GLU A 25 -0.38 9.86 0.87
CA GLU A 25 -0.62 11.28 0.61
C GLU A 25 0.36 11.87 -0.41
N ILE A 26 1.52 11.23 -0.61
CA ILE A 26 2.58 11.67 -1.49
C ILE A 26 2.85 10.57 -2.51
N GLY A 27 2.47 10.80 -3.77
CA GLY A 27 2.63 9.82 -4.85
C GLY A 27 4.08 9.58 -5.28
N THR A 28 5.03 10.38 -4.78
CA THR A 28 6.47 10.20 -5.03
C THR A 28 7.15 9.31 -3.99
N ASP A 29 6.49 9.06 -2.86
CA ASP A 29 7.01 8.25 -1.77
C ASP A 29 6.85 6.75 -2.06
N ARG A 30 7.77 5.95 -1.52
CA ARG A 30 7.75 4.50 -1.73
C ARG A 30 6.75 3.90 -0.74
N LEU A 31 5.86 3.04 -1.24
CA LEU A 31 4.88 2.38 -0.38
C LEU A 31 5.59 1.59 0.74
N PRO A 32 5.42 1.92 2.03
CA PRO A 32 6.04 1.16 3.10
C PRO A 32 5.38 -0.24 3.24
N PRO A 33 6.10 -1.25 3.77
CA PRO A 33 5.52 -2.56 4.07
C PRO A 33 4.43 -2.48 5.16
N CYS A 34 3.51 -3.46 5.24
CA CYS A 34 2.43 -3.47 6.26
C CYS A 34 3.09 -3.50 7.65
N THR A 35 2.86 -2.46 8.46
CA THR A 35 3.39 -2.37 9.83
C THR A 35 2.85 -3.46 10.77
N LYS A 36 1.72 -4.09 10.42
CA LYS A 36 1.11 -5.18 11.19
C LYS A 36 1.68 -6.57 10.90
N CYS A 37 1.95 -6.89 9.63
CA CYS A 37 2.31 -8.25 9.22
C CYS A 37 3.59 -8.34 8.39
N LEU A 38 4.25 -7.21 8.13
CA LEU A 38 5.40 -7.08 7.23
C LEU A 38 5.10 -7.51 5.78
N GLY A 39 3.83 -7.73 5.44
CA GLY A 39 3.39 -8.04 4.10
C GLY A 39 3.70 -6.90 3.13
N THR A 40 4.19 -7.26 1.96
CA THR A 40 4.54 -6.31 0.89
C THR A 40 3.43 -6.17 -0.14
N GLU A 41 2.37 -6.98 -0.09
CA GLU A 41 1.31 -6.95 -1.09
C GLU A 41 0.12 -6.09 -0.65
N PHE A 42 -0.30 -5.18 -1.53
CA PHE A 42 -1.44 -4.29 -1.34
C PHE A 42 -2.37 -4.30 -2.56
N LYS A 43 -3.67 -4.13 -2.28
CA LYS A 43 -4.72 -3.81 -3.26
C LYS A 43 -4.97 -2.32 -3.25
N ASN A 44 -4.90 -1.67 -4.41
CA ASN A 44 -5.46 -0.33 -4.58
C ASN A 44 -6.97 -0.45 -4.75
N ASN A 45 -7.75 0.31 -4.00
CA ASN A 45 -9.18 0.43 -4.27
C ASN A 45 -9.41 1.68 -5.11
N ASN A 46 -9.05 1.60 -6.38
CA ASN A 46 -9.43 2.60 -7.39
C ASN A 46 -10.59 1.98 -8.17
N ALA A 47 -11.79 2.08 -7.59
CA ALA A 47 -13.05 1.62 -8.15
C ALA A 47 -13.96 2.83 -8.34
#